data_AF-A0A382QFS5-F1
#
_entry.id   AF-A0A382QFS5-F1
#
_cell.length_a   1.000
_cell.length_b   1.000
_cell.length_c   1.000
_cell.angle_alpha   90.00
_cell.angle_beta   90.00
_cell.angle_gamma   90.00
#
_symmetry.space_group_name_H-M   'P 1'
#
loop_
_entity.id
_entity.type
_entity.pdbx_description
1 polymer ?
#
loop_
_entity_poly.entity_id
_entity_poly.type
_entity_poly.pdbx_seq_one_letter_code
_entity_poly.pdbx_strand_id
1 'polypeptide(L)'
;MKKLIYVAVLSALIFSACKETETGGCIDSLAINYESWADYDDGSCLYQCDDPYATNYNVTTNYPVCEYEGDVVFYLDVPAAQEFTNLGIPFLDVYVGNELAGSMPTNIGFTSTVTCTDTDPEPVYFIYQWENEQTTDLTWTVRDGTGFIWYDGTNEVLANNCLSLQLTWSMVQAYQNAH
;
A
#
# COMPACT_ATOMS: atom_id res chain seq x y z
N MET A 1 6.38 59.91 59.38
CA MET A 1 5.06 59.23 59.33
C MET A 1 4.61 59.17 57.87
N LYS A 2 5.13 58.22 57.08
CA LYS A 2 4.34 57.14 56.42
C LYS A 2 2.85 57.46 56.31
N LYS A 3 2.38 57.94 55.15
CA LYS A 3 1.09 57.55 54.51
C LYS A 3 1.17 57.98 53.05
N LEU A 4 1.56 57.08 52.16
CA LEU A 4 0.71 56.13 51.43
C LEU A 4 0.76 56.52 49.94
N ILE A 5 1.82 56.03 49.28
CA ILE A 5 1.93 55.83 47.85
C ILE A 5 0.80 54.87 47.45
N TYR A 6 -0.37 55.36 47.04
CA TYR A 6 -1.52 54.51 46.67
C TYR A 6 -2.33 55.06 45.49
N VAL A 7 -1.67 55.68 44.51
CA VAL A 7 -2.34 56.07 43.24
C VAL A 7 -1.63 55.51 42.01
N ALA A 8 -0.48 54.83 42.17
CA ALA A 8 0.21 54.13 41.08
C ALA A 8 0.11 52.59 41.16
N VAL A 9 -0.82 52.05 41.98
CA VAL A 9 -1.08 50.60 42.09
C VAL A 9 -2.56 50.29 41.80
N LEU A 10 -3.25 51.15 41.06
CA LEU A 10 -4.55 50.81 40.46
C LEU A 10 -4.45 50.44 38.96
N SER A 11 -3.25 50.54 38.37
CA SER A 11 -2.98 50.19 36.97
C SER A 11 -2.25 48.85 36.78
N ALA A 12 -2.09 48.03 37.83
CA ALA A 12 -1.28 46.81 37.79
C ALA A 12 -2.00 45.53 38.24
N LEU A 13 -3.34 45.53 38.32
CA LEU A 13 -4.13 44.35 38.70
C LEU A 13 -5.28 44.02 37.72
N ILE A 14 -5.19 44.47 36.46
CA ILE A 14 -6.08 44.01 35.37
C ILE A 14 -5.27 43.53 34.15
N PHE A 15 -4.04 43.07 34.38
CA PHE A 15 -3.35 42.16 33.48
C PHE A 15 -3.01 40.88 34.25
N SER A 16 -3.93 40.42 35.11
CA SER A 16 -3.94 39.00 35.45
C SER A 16 -4.38 38.29 34.19
N ALA A 17 -3.38 37.82 33.44
CA ALA A 17 -3.50 37.08 32.20
C ALA A 17 -4.81 36.28 32.13
N CYS A 18 -5.71 36.69 31.24
CA CYS A 18 -6.56 35.72 30.56
C CYS A 18 -5.61 34.85 29.74
N LYS A 19 -4.95 33.90 30.42
CA LYS A 19 -4.37 32.76 29.72
C LYS A 19 -5.60 31.94 29.35
N GLU A 20 -6.03 32.06 28.10
CA GLU A 20 -6.90 31.07 27.46
C GLU A 20 -6.25 29.72 27.78
N THR A 21 -6.92 28.91 28.61
CA THR A 21 -6.46 27.54 28.80
C THR A 21 -6.85 26.84 27.52
N GLU A 22 -5.91 26.76 26.58
CA GLU A 22 -6.08 25.95 25.39
C GLU A 22 -6.47 24.54 25.84
N THR A 23 -7.57 24.02 25.31
CA THR A 23 -8.08 22.69 25.62
C THR A 23 -7.75 21.76 24.46
N GLY A 24 -7.02 20.69 24.75
CA GLY A 24 -6.66 19.68 23.76
C GLY A 24 -7.80 18.69 23.52
N GLY A 25 -7.91 18.24 22.28
CA GLY A 25 -8.86 17.23 21.84
C GLY A 25 -8.68 16.94 20.36
N CYS A 26 -9.53 16.10 19.77
CA CYS A 26 -9.44 15.84 18.34
C CYS A 26 -10.01 16.99 17.50
N ILE A 27 -9.17 17.63 16.68
CA ILE A 27 -9.60 18.74 15.80
C ILE A 27 -9.86 18.32 14.34
N ASP A 28 -9.60 17.06 13.98
CA ASP A 28 -9.87 16.57 12.63
C ASP A 28 -11.36 16.27 12.45
N SER A 29 -12.02 17.01 11.54
CA SER A 29 -13.44 16.85 11.23
C SER A 29 -13.80 15.51 10.57
N LEU A 30 -12.82 14.77 10.06
CA LEU A 30 -13.00 13.42 9.51
C LEU A 30 -12.92 12.33 10.58
N ALA A 31 -12.47 12.65 11.80
CA ALA A 31 -12.39 11.71 12.91
C ALA A 31 -13.77 11.42 13.51
N ILE A 32 -14.01 10.18 13.93
CA ILE A 32 -15.27 9.76 14.55
C ILE A 32 -15.47 10.35 15.96
N ASN A 33 -14.38 10.82 16.59
CA ASN A 33 -14.35 11.49 17.88
C ASN A 33 -13.95 12.96 17.77
N TYR A 34 -14.27 13.62 16.64
CA TYR A 34 -14.06 15.06 16.48
C TYR A 34 -14.69 15.87 17.61
N GLU A 35 -13.91 16.77 18.20
CA GLU A 35 -14.27 17.62 19.31
C GLU A 35 -14.27 19.09 18.87
N SER A 36 -15.43 19.59 18.45
CA SER A 36 -15.60 20.99 17.99
C SER A 36 -15.23 22.09 19.00
N TRP A 37 -14.99 21.72 20.26
CA TRP A 37 -14.56 22.61 21.33
C TRP A 37 -13.03 22.60 21.57
N ALA A 38 -12.30 21.70 20.92
CA ALA A 38 -10.84 21.58 21.08
C ALA A 38 -10.12 22.72 20.35
N ASP A 39 -9.13 23.31 21.02
CA ASP A 39 -8.31 24.41 20.51
C ASP A 39 -7.08 23.91 19.73
N TYR A 40 -6.62 22.69 20.03
CA TYR A 40 -5.49 22.03 19.37
C TYR A 40 -5.64 20.52 19.38
N ASP A 41 -5.01 19.86 18.40
CA ASP A 41 -4.94 18.40 18.32
C ASP A 41 -4.11 17.83 19.48
N ASP A 42 -4.72 17.00 20.31
CA ASP A 42 -4.01 16.27 21.36
C ASP A 42 -3.52 14.88 20.92
N GLY A 43 -3.73 14.52 19.65
CA GLY A 43 -3.36 13.22 19.09
C GLY A 43 -4.34 12.11 19.44
N SER A 44 -5.52 12.44 20.01
CA SER A 44 -6.56 11.46 20.34
C SER A 44 -7.50 11.12 19.19
N CYS A 45 -7.34 11.72 18.00
CA CYS A 45 -8.21 11.46 16.87
C CYS A 45 -8.27 9.97 16.49
N LEU A 46 -9.49 9.49 16.30
CA LEU A 46 -9.84 8.14 15.91
C LEU A 46 -10.58 8.19 14.58
N TYR A 47 -10.25 7.26 13.70
CA TYR A 47 -10.82 7.14 12.36
C TYR A 47 -11.37 5.74 12.16
N GLN A 48 -12.22 5.61 11.14
CA GLN A 48 -12.81 4.36 10.74
C GLN A 48 -12.96 4.36 9.23
N CYS A 49 -12.60 3.25 8.58
CA CYS A 49 -12.89 3.06 7.17
C CYS A 49 -14.31 2.48 7.01
N ASP A 50 -15.15 3.19 6.25
CA ASP A 50 -16.52 2.78 5.95
C ASP A 50 -16.65 1.99 4.63
N ASP A 51 -15.54 1.71 3.97
CA ASP A 51 -15.52 0.93 2.73
C ASP A 51 -15.58 -0.58 3.02
N PRO A 52 -16.62 -1.31 2.57
CA PRO A 52 -16.75 -2.75 2.81
C PRO A 52 -15.70 -3.61 2.09
N TYR A 53 -14.93 -3.05 1.15
CA TYR A 53 -13.83 -3.76 0.49
C TYR A 53 -12.49 -3.59 1.20
N ALA A 54 -12.39 -2.70 2.20
CA ALA A 54 -11.17 -2.51 2.95
C ALA A 54 -10.93 -3.63 3.97
N THR A 55 -9.68 -4.02 4.17
CA THR A 55 -9.26 -5.01 5.19
C THR A 55 -9.52 -4.48 6.61
N ASN A 56 -9.53 -3.16 6.78
CA ASN A 56 -9.82 -2.45 8.02
C ASN A 56 -11.26 -1.88 8.08
N TYR A 57 -12.20 -2.45 7.33
CA TYR A 57 -13.62 -2.06 7.37
C TYR A 57 -14.18 -2.09 8.79
N ASN A 58 -14.79 -0.98 9.22
CA ASN A 58 -15.31 -0.76 10.57
C ASN A 58 -14.28 -0.93 11.71
N VAL A 59 -12.98 -0.89 11.43
CA VAL A 59 -11.94 -0.92 12.46
C VAL A 59 -11.59 0.50 12.88
N THR A 60 -11.62 0.76 14.19
CA THR A 60 -11.18 2.05 14.75
C THR A 60 -9.66 2.12 14.82
N THR A 61 -9.06 3.10 14.16
CA THR A 61 -7.61 3.34 14.09
C THR A 61 -7.28 4.78 14.50
N ASN A 62 -6.01 5.11 14.64
CA ASN A 62 -5.53 6.48 14.83
C ASN A 62 -4.97 7.11 13.54
N TYR A 63 -5.23 6.51 12.38
CA TYR A 63 -4.81 7.01 11.06
C TYR A 63 -5.97 6.95 10.06
N PRO A 64 -6.23 8.01 9.27
CA PRO A 64 -7.39 8.12 8.38
C PRO A 64 -7.18 7.39 7.05
N VAL A 65 -6.91 6.07 7.09
CA VAL A 65 -6.64 5.27 5.89
C VAL A 65 -7.61 4.09 5.77
N CYS A 66 -8.03 3.82 4.54
CA CYS A 66 -8.64 2.54 4.17
C CYS A 66 -7.54 1.64 3.62
N GLU A 67 -7.35 0.47 4.21
CA GLU A 67 -6.34 -0.50 3.78
C GLU A 67 -6.99 -1.52 2.84
N TYR A 68 -6.32 -1.84 1.74
CA TYR A 68 -6.82 -2.78 0.74
C TYR A 68 -5.76 -3.82 0.42
N GLU A 69 -6.23 -4.98 -0.01
CA GLU A 69 -5.36 -6.04 -0.50
C GLU A 69 -5.95 -6.74 -1.73
N GLY A 70 -5.08 -7.35 -2.52
CA GLY A 70 -5.44 -8.12 -3.71
C GLY A 70 -4.45 -9.25 -3.91
N ASP A 71 -4.95 -10.41 -4.31
CA ASP A 71 -4.12 -11.57 -4.59
C ASP A 71 -3.54 -11.46 -5.99
N VAL A 72 -2.27 -11.85 -6.14
CA VAL A 72 -1.59 -11.85 -7.44
C VAL A 72 -0.94 -13.21 -7.66
N VAL A 73 -1.12 -13.76 -8.86
CA VAL A 73 -0.43 -14.97 -9.30
C VAL A 73 0.29 -14.75 -10.62
N PHE A 74 1.57 -15.09 -10.66
CA PHE A 74 2.41 -15.07 -11.86
C PHE A 74 2.79 -16.49 -12.27
N TYR A 75 2.68 -16.78 -13.56
CA TYR A 75 3.03 -18.10 -14.10
C TYR A 75 3.46 -18.01 -15.56
N LEU A 76 4.26 -19.00 -15.97
CA LEU A 76 4.67 -19.19 -17.35
C LEU A 76 3.66 -20.09 -18.08
N ASP A 77 3.39 -19.79 -19.35
CA ASP A 77 2.81 -20.81 -20.23
C ASP A 77 3.86 -21.88 -20.61
N VAL A 78 3.39 -23.06 -21.03
CA VAL A 78 4.29 -24.16 -21.45
C VAL A 78 5.32 -23.71 -22.51
N PRO A 79 4.93 -22.97 -23.57
CA PRO A 79 5.89 -22.45 -24.54
C PRO A 79 6.99 -21.57 -23.92
N ALA A 80 6.66 -20.59 -23.08
CA ALA A 80 7.65 -19.71 -22.46
C ALA A 80 8.62 -20.52 -21.59
N ALA A 81 8.10 -21.39 -20.73
CA ALA A 81 8.89 -22.26 -19.87
C ALA A 81 9.94 -23.05 -20.68
N GLN A 82 9.50 -23.69 -21.78
CA GLN A 82 10.39 -24.47 -22.64
C GLN A 82 11.49 -23.62 -23.28
N GLU A 83 11.18 -22.40 -23.75
CA GLU A 83 12.16 -21.51 -24.37
C GLU A 83 13.20 -21.01 -23.36
N PHE A 84 12.76 -20.60 -22.15
CA PHE A 84 13.69 -20.24 -21.09
C PHE A 84 14.59 -21.40 -20.66
N THR A 85 14.03 -22.61 -20.57
CA THR A 85 14.82 -23.83 -20.33
C THR A 85 15.86 -24.06 -21.43
N ASN A 86 15.49 -23.86 -22.70
CA ASN A 86 16.42 -24.02 -23.84
C ASN A 86 17.54 -22.98 -23.83
N LEU A 87 17.28 -21.79 -23.28
CA LEU A 87 18.28 -20.74 -23.07
C LEU A 87 19.18 -21.03 -21.86
N GLY A 88 18.93 -22.11 -21.11
CA GLY A 88 19.71 -22.47 -19.92
C GLY A 88 19.38 -21.62 -18.69
N ILE A 89 18.21 -20.98 -18.67
CA ILE A 89 17.74 -20.17 -17.54
C ILE A 89 16.86 -21.08 -16.67
N PRO A 90 17.28 -21.44 -15.44
CA PRO A 90 16.54 -22.40 -14.62
C PRO A 90 15.36 -21.78 -13.86
N PHE A 91 15.42 -20.48 -13.57
CA PHE A 91 14.41 -19.74 -12.82
C PHE A 91 14.25 -18.33 -13.38
N LEU A 92 13.05 -17.80 -13.23
CA LEU A 92 12.73 -16.39 -13.45
C LEU A 92 12.18 -15.79 -12.17
N ASP A 93 12.76 -14.67 -11.78
CA ASP A 93 12.39 -13.92 -10.59
C ASP A 93 11.39 -12.82 -10.94
N VAL A 94 10.28 -12.78 -10.22
CA VAL A 94 9.28 -11.72 -10.29
C VAL A 94 9.61 -10.68 -9.23
N TYR A 95 9.76 -9.43 -9.65
CA TYR A 95 9.97 -8.29 -8.76
C TYR A 95 8.79 -7.33 -8.83
N VAL A 96 8.38 -6.80 -7.67
CA VAL A 96 7.47 -5.66 -7.55
C VAL A 96 8.30 -4.48 -7.07
N GLY A 97 8.45 -3.47 -7.93
CA GLY A 97 9.49 -2.45 -7.75
C GLY A 97 10.89 -3.07 -7.63
N ASN A 98 11.49 -3.00 -6.44
CA ASN A 98 12.80 -3.56 -6.14
C ASN A 98 12.76 -4.79 -5.23
N GLU A 99 11.57 -5.23 -4.82
CA GLU A 99 11.40 -6.36 -3.91
C GLU A 99 11.11 -7.63 -4.69
N LEU A 100 11.80 -8.72 -4.32
CA LEU A 100 11.56 -10.04 -4.90
C LEU A 100 10.24 -10.58 -4.38
N ALA A 101 9.27 -10.77 -5.27
CA ALA A 101 7.98 -11.37 -4.95
C ALA A 101 8.07 -12.91 -4.93
N GLY A 102 8.88 -13.50 -5.81
CA GLY A 102 9.12 -14.93 -5.86
C GLY A 102 9.83 -15.36 -7.13
N SER A 103 10.10 -16.66 -7.24
CA SER A 103 10.80 -17.25 -8.38
C SER A 103 9.99 -18.38 -9.01
N MET A 104 9.79 -18.33 -10.32
CA MET A 104 9.14 -19.38 -11.10
C MET A 104 10.19 -20.31 -11.70
N PRO A 105 10.06 -21.63 -11.56
CA PRO A 105 10.90 -22.57 -12.29
C PRO A 105 10.55 -22.54 -13.79
N THR A 106 11.55 -22.62 -14.66
CA THR A 106 11.33 -22.58 -16.12
C THR A 106 11.13 -23.96 -16.73
N ASN A 107 11.33 -25.04 -15.99
CA ASN A 107 11.10 -26.40 -16.48
C ASN A 107 9.63 -26.83 -16.40
N ILE A 108 8.74 -25.96 -15.90
CA ILE A 108 7.30 -26.20 -15.75
C ILE A 108 6.57 -24.97 -16.30
N GLY A 109 5.49 -25.22 -17.04
CA GLY A 109 4.58 -24.18 -17.51
C GLY A 109 3.15 -24.69 -17.55
N PHE A 110 2.21 -23.77 -17.63
CA PHE A 110 0.78 -24.06 -17.48
C PHE A 110 0.07 -24.00 -18.83
N THR A 111 -0.90 -24.91 -19.03
CA THR A 111 -1.73 -24.97 -20.25
C THR A 111 -3.09 -24.31 -20.07
N SER A 112 -3.45 -23.99 -18.82
CA SER A 112 -4.68 -23.31 -18.43
C SER A 112 -4.36 -22.10 -17.56
N THR A 113 -5.34 -21.21 -17.43
CA THR A 113 -5.25 -20.08 -16.51
C THR A 113 -5.07 -20.57 -15.07
N VAL A 114 -4.06 -20.03 -14.39
CA VAL A 114 -3.83 -20.24 -12.96
C VAL A 114 -4.57 -19.17 -12.18
N THR A 115 -5.27 -19.56 -11.13
CA THR A 115 -6.00 -18.67 -10.24
C THR A 115 -5.31 -18.57 -8.89
N CYS A 116 -5.55 -17.50 -8.13
CA CYS A 116 -4.93 -17.28 -6.83
C CYS A 116 -5.37 -18.30 -5.75
N THR A 117 -6.41 -19.08 -6.01
CA THR A 117 -6.85 -20.19 -5.15
C THR A 117 -6.23 -21.53 -5.52
N ASP A 118 -5.40 -21.57 -6.56
CA ASP A 118 -4.68 -22.78 -6.93
C ASP A 118 -3.65 -23.14 -5.84
N THR A 119 -3.42 -24.43 -5.66
CA THR A 119 -2.51 -24.98 -4.65
C THR A 119 -1.18 -25.44 -5.23
N ASP A 120 -1.01 -25.33 -6.54
CA ASP A 120 0.25 -25.59 -7.23
C ASP A 120 1.36 -24.66 -6.68
N PRO A 121 2.49 -25.19 -6.19
CA PRO A 121 3.57 -24.37 -5.62
C PRO A 121 4.52 -23.72 -6.65
N GLU A 122 4.37 -23.99 -7.95
CA GLU A 122 5.27 -23.51 -9.00
C GLU A 122 5.04 -22.04 -9.42
N PRO A 123 3.80 -21.54 -9.51
CA PRO A 123 3.53 -20.12 -9.74
C PRO A 123 4.00 -19.26 -8.55
N VAL A 124 4.24 -17.98 -8.82
CA VAL A 124 4.53 -17.01 -7.76
C VAL A 124 3.23 -16.40 -7.28
N TYR A 125 2.90 -16.61 -6.01
CA TYR A 125 1.75 -16.02 -5.33
C TYR A 125 2.20 -15.00 -4.31
N PHE A 126 1.51 -13.86 -4.25
CA PHE A 126 1.65 -12.91 -3.16
C PHE A 126 0.38 -12.08 -2.99
N ILE A 127 0.26 -11.48 -1.82
CA ILE A 127 -0.77 -10.49 -1.51
C ILE A 127 -0.14 -9.11 -1.72
N TYR A 128 -0.77 -8.29 -2.55
CA TYR A 128 -0.39 -6.90 -2.74
C TYR A 128 -1.27 -6.01 -1.87
N GLN A 129 -0.67 -5.08 -1.13
CA GLN A 129 -1.37 -4.20 -0.19
C GLN A 129 -1.19 -2.74 -0.58
N TRP A 130 -2.24 -1.94 -0.44
CA TRP A 130 -2.23 -0.50 -0.72
C TRP A 130 -3.31 0.23 0.11
N GLU A 131 -3.38 1.55 -0.02
CA GLU A 131 -4.25 2.40 0.80
C GLU A 131 -5.14 3.32 -0.05
N ASN A 132 -6.24 3.76 0.56
CA ASN A 132 -7.13 4.88 0.20
C ASN A 132 -8.03 4.70 -1.04
N GLU A 133 -7.56 4.01 -2.09
CA GLU A 133 -8.36 3.77 -3.31
C GLU A 133 -8.66 2.27 -3.45
N GLN A 134 -9.83 1.90 -3.97
CA GLN A 134 -10.19 0.48 -4.18
C GLN A 134 -9.36 -0.22 -5.27
N THR A 135 -8.62 0.55 -6.07
CA THR A 135 -7.78 0.07 -7.16
C THR A 135 -6.41 0.74 -7.12
N THR A 136 -5.38 0.02 -7.56
CA THR A 136 -4.02 0.55 -7.67
C THR A 136 -3.29 -0.06 -8.88
N ASP A 137 -2.19 0.57 -9.30
CA ASP A 137 -1.34 0.05 -10.37
C ASP A 137 -0.17 -0.77 -9.79
N LEU A 138 -0.13 -2.06 -10.12
CA LEU A 138 0.99 -2.94 -9.83
C LEU A 138 2.00 -2.88 -10.97
N THR A 139 3.19 -2.33 -10.69
CA THR A 139 4.34 -2.35 -11.62
C THR A 139 5.34 -3.43 -11.23
N TRP A 140 5.70 -4.27 -12.20
CA TRP A 140 6.47 -5.48 -11.96
C TRP A 140 7.47 -5.76 -13.10
N THR A 141 8.49 -6.56 -12.79
CA THR A 141 9.50 -7.00 -13.77
C THR A 141 9.82 -8.48 -13.57
N VAL A 142 10.09 -9.18 -14.67
CA VAL A 142 10.57 -10.57 -14.67
C VAL A 142 12.03 -10.59 -15.08
N ARG A 143 12.88 -11.14 -14.22
CA ARG A 143 14.34 -11.12 -14.36
C ARG A 143 14.92 -12.52 -14.27
N ASP A 144 16.07 -12.75 -14.90
CA ASP A 144 16.85 -13.96 -14.65
C ASP A 144 17.88 -13.77 -13.52
N GLY A 145 18.61 -14.84 -13.18
CA GLY A 145 19.64 -14.81 -12.13
C GLY A 145 20.84 -13.91 -12.40
N THR A 146 20.96 -13.31 -13.59
CA THR A 146 21.97 -12.27 -13.89
C THR A 146 21.44 -10.86 -13.66
N GLY A 147 20.13 -10.73 -13.40
CA GLY A 147 19.42 -9.46 -13.31
C GLY A 147 18.93 -8.92 -14.65
N PHE A 148 19.05 -9.68 -15.75
CA PHE A 148 18.54 -9.27 -17.05
C PHE A 148 17.01 -9.26 -17.04
N ILE A 149 16.41 -8.16 -17.52
CA ILE A 149 14.95 -7.99 -17.55
C ILE A 149 14.42 -8.62 -18.84
N TRP A 150 13.65 -9.69 -18.68
CA TRP A 150 12.98 -10.40 -19.78
C TRP A 150 11.65 -9.77 -20.16
N TYR A 151 10.95 -9.18 -19.19
CA TYR A 151 9.68 -8.50 -19.38
C TYR A 151 9.42 -7.52 -18.23
N ASP A 152 8.74 -6.41 -18.51
CA ASP A 152 8.13 -5.56 -17.50
C ASP A 152 6.68 -5.23 -17.87
N GLY A 153 5.90 -4.88 -16.85
CA GLY A 153 4.49 -4.57 -17.03
C GLY A 153 3.91 -3.77 -15.89
N THR A 154 2.78 -3.13 -16.19
CA THR A 154 1.92 -2.47 -15.20
C THR A 154 0.49 -2.96 -15.41
N ASN A 155 -0.15 -3.37 -14.33
CA ASN A 155 -1.53 -3.87 -14.34
C ASN A 155 -2.31 -3.29 -13.17
N GLU A 156 -3.59 -2.99 -13.39
CA GLU A 156 -4.50 -2.59 -12.32
C GLU A 156 -4.82 -3.80 -11.42
N VAL A 157 -4.74 -3.59 -10.11
CA VAL A 157 -5.17 -4.52 -9.06
C VAL A 157 -6.41 -3.93 -8.39
N LEU A 158 -7.42 -4.77 -8.18
CA LEU A 158 -8.66 -4.41 -7.50
C LEU A 158 -8.69 -5.05 -6.12
N ALA A 159 -9.27 -4.35 -5.14
CA ALA A 159 -9.43 -4.87 -3.79
C ALA A 159 -10.21 -6.21 -3.77
N ASN A 160 -9.76 -7.16 -2.95
CA ASN A 160 -10.33 -8.50 -2.78
C ASN A 160 -10.50 -9.30 -4.09
N ASN A 161 -9.70 -9.00 -5.11
CA ASN A 161 -9.69 -9.72 -6.38
C ASN A 161 -8.38 -10.46 -6.59
N CYS A 162 -8.43 -11.43 -7.52
CA CYS A 162 -7.27 -12.14 -8.00
C CYS A 162 -6.82 -11.59 -9.35
N LEU A 163 -5.59 -11.07 -9.40
CA LEU A 163 -4.90 -10.72 -10.64
C LEU A 163 -4.05 -11.89 -11.12
N SER A 164 -4.50 -12.54 -12.20
CA SER A 164 -3.80 -13.67 -12.84
C SER A 164 -2.94 -13.17 -14.00
N LEU A 165 -1.61 -13.31 -13.89
CA LEU A 165 -0.63 -12.80 -14.84
C LEU A 165 0.14 -13.95 -15.48
N GLN A 166 -0.25 -14.27 -16.71
CA GLN A 166 0.46 -15.23 -17.56
C GLN A 166 1.57 -14.52 -18.34
N LEU A 167 2.79 -15.04 -18.27
CA LEU A 167 3.86 -14.65 -19.18
C LEU A 167 3.98 -15.68 -20.29
N THR A 168 3.73 -15.24 -21.53
CA THR A 168 3.90 -16.07 -22.73
C THR A 168 5.18 -15.70 -23.48
N TRP A 169 5.70 -16.65 -24.28
CA TRP A 169 6.90 -16.38 -25.08
C TRP A 169 6.69 -15.24 -26.08
N SER A 170 5.48 -15.13 -26.65
CA SER A 170 5.15 -14.07 -27.59
C SER A 170 5.24 -12.67 -26.97
N MET A 171 4.86 -12.53 -25.69
CA MET A 171 4.98 -11.29 -24.94
C MET A 171 6.45 -10.92 -24.72
N VAL A 172 7.27 -11.90 -24.29
CA VAL A 172 8.72 -11.72 -24.10
C VAL A 172 9.38 -11.27 -25.40
N GLN A 173 9.11 -11.97 -26.52
CA GLN A 173 9.67 -11.60 -27.82
C GLN A 173 9.27 -10.18 -28.26
N ALA A 174 7.99 -9.82 -28.10
CA ALA A 174 7.52 -8.49 -28.44
C ALA A 174 8.23 -7.40 -27.61
N TYR A 175 8.37 -7.63 -26.31
CA TYR A 175 9.05 -6.73 -25.39
C TYR A 175 10.54 -6.57 -25.74
N GLN A 176 11.27 -7.68 -25.94
CA GLN A 176 12.70 -7.68 -26.26
C GLN A 176 13.00 -7.11 -27.66
N ASN A 177 12.04 -7.10 -28.57
CA ASN A 177 12.21 -6.45 -29.87
C ASN A 177 11.97 -4.93 -29.83
N ALA A 178 11.27 -4.45 -28.79
CA ALA A 178 10.93 -3.04 -28.63
C ALA A 178 11.95 -2.26 -27.78
N HIS A 179 12.84 -2.96 -27.08
CA HIS A 179 13.84 -2.40 -26.14
C HIS A 179 15.24 -2.90 -26.49
#